data_AF-A0A7S3U062-F1
#
_entry.id   AF-A0A7S3U062-F1
#
_cell.length_a   1.000
_cell.length_b   1.000
_cell.length_c   1.000
_cell.angle_alpha   90.00
_cell.angle_beta   90.00
_cell.angle_gamma   90.00
#
_symmetry.space_group_name_H-M   'P 1'
#
loop_
_entity.id
_entity.type
_entity.pdbx_description
1 polymer ?
#
loop_
_entity_poly.entity_id
_entity_poly.type
_entity_poly.pdbx_seq_one_letter_code
_entity_poly.pdbx_strand_id
1 'polypeptide(L)'
;FILTCTVVIGYFTLQALYPSASPMMPVLTFIMVGYLVGKLFMNVFGLAVDTSLQCFIAAEEMDVRDDFAPGPLKKLLQPKGESKEDATPASSVAKPSQIQPQ
;
A
#
# COMPACT_ATOMS: atom_id res chain seq x y z
N PHE A 1 4.92 14.92 -10.02
CA PHE A 1 3.44 14.90 -9.87
C PHE A 1 2.99 15.77 -8.71
N ILE A 2 3.24 15.38 -7.44
CA ILE A 2 2.79 16.12 -6.25
C ILE A 2 3.14 17.62 -6.33
N LEU A 3 4.43 17.97 -6.49
CA LEU A 3 4.85 19.37 -6.60
C LEU A 3 4.14 20.13 -7.73
N THR A 4 4.13 19.57 -8.93
CA THR A 4 3.54 20.20 -10.12
C THR A 4 2.04 20.45 -9.92
N CYS A 5 1.29 19.47 -9.44
CA CYS A 5 -0.14 19.61 -9.18
C CYS A 5 -0.41 20.64 -8.08
N THR A 6 0.34 20.59 -6.96
CA THR A 6 0.20 21.56 -5.87
C THR A 6 0.44 22.99 -6.33
N VAL A 7 1.47 23.23 -7.14
CA VAL A 7 1.79 24.58 -7.65
C VAL A 7 0.76 25.06 -8.66
N VAL A 8 0.32 24.20 -9.59
CA VAL A 8 -0.68 24.57 -10.62
C VAL A 8 -2.03 24.88 -9.98
N ILE A 9 -2.52 23.99 -9.10
CA ILE A 9 -3.79 24.20 -8.40
C ILE A 9 -3.69 25.40 -7.46
N GLY A 10 -2.58 25.54 -6.73
CA GLY A 10 -2.35 26.67 -5.84
C GLY A 10 -2.33 28.00 -6.59
N TYR A 11 -1.69 28.06 -7.77
CA TYR A 11 -1.64 29.25 -8.60
C TYR A 11 -3.04 29.67 -9.10
N PHE A 12 -3.81 28.73 -9.64
CA PHE A 12 -5.19 29.03 -10.10
C PHE A 12 -6.11 29.43 -8.95
N THR A 13 -5.98 28.79 -7.79
CA THR A 13 -6.74 29.16 -6.59
C THR A 13 -6.41 30.58 -6.15
N LEU A 14 -5.14 30.98 -6.22
CA LEU A 14 -4.71 32.33 -5.86
C LEU A 14 -5.23 33.38 -6.84
N GLN A 15 -5.18 33.09 -8.14
CA GLN A 15 -5.74 33.94 -9.20
C GLN A 15 -7.26 34.12 -9.05
N ALA A 16 -7.98 33.05 -8.66
CA ALA A 16 -9.42 33.12 -8.46
C ALA A 16 -9.81 33.96 -7.24
N LEU A 17 -9.01 33.94 -6.17
CA LEU A 17 -9.34 34.59 -4.89
C LEU A 17 -8.78 36.02 -4.78
N TYR A 18 -7.58 36.26 -5.30
CA TYR A 18 -6.88 37.55 -5.23
C TYR A 18 -6.29 37.93 -6.60
N PRO A 19 -7.12 38.31 -7.59
CA PRO A 19 -6.68 38.56 -8.97
C PRO A 19 -5.74 39.78 -9.11
N SER A 20 -5.71 40.68 -8.13
CA SER A 20 -4.90 41.91 -8.16
C SER A 20 -3.61 41.81 -7.35
N ALA A 21 -3.40 40.72 -6.62
CA ALA A 21 -2.21 40.54 -5.78
C ALA A 21 -1.06 39.89 -6.56
N SER A 22 0.18 40.27 -6.23
CA SER A 22 1.38 39.61 -6.75
C SER A 22 1.42 38.14 -6.31
N PRO A 23 1.40 37.15 -7.23
CA PRO A 23 1.38 35.73 -6.89
C PRO A 23 2.77 35.18 -6.55
N MET A 24 3.84 35.99 -6.64
CA MET A 24 5.22 35.51 -6.56
C MET A 24 5.54 34.81 -5.24
N MET A 25 5.20 35.45 -4.11
CA MET A 25 5.45 34.92 -2.77
C MET A 25 4.70 33.61 -2.48
N PRO A 26 3.36 33.55 -2.64
CA PRO A 26 2.63 32.31 -2.39
C PRO A 26 3.01 31.17 -3.34
N VAL A 27 3.36 31.46 -4.59
CA VAL A 27 3.86 30.42 -5.51
C VAL A 27 5.18 29.82 -5.01
N LEU A 28 6.12 30.64 -4.52
CA LEU A 28 7.35 30.14 -3.90
C LEU A 28 7.06 29.25 -2.68
N THR A 29 6.08 29.64 -1.84
CA THR A 29 5.63 28.81 -0.71
C THR A 29 5.06 27.47 -1.19
N PHE A 30 4.22 27.46 -2.23
CA PHE A 30 3.67 26.22 -2.78
C PHE A 30 4.75 25.31 -3.37
N ILE A 31 5.80 25.87 -3.97
CA ILE A 31 6.96 25.10 -4.45
C ILE A 31 7.69 24.46 -3.28
N MET A 32 8.00 25.22 -2.22
CA MET A 32 8.66 24.71 -1.01
C MET A 32 7.87 23.58 -0.35
N VAL A 33 6.56 23.80 -0.13
CA VAL A 33 5.67 22.81 0.48
C VAL A 33 5.53 21.58 -0.42
N GLY A 34 5.32 21.79 -1.72
CA GLY A 34 5.21 20.70 -2.70
C GLY A 34 6.45 19.84 -2.78
N TYR A 35 7.64 20.45 -2.67
CA TYR A 35 8.92 19.73 -2.61
C TYR A 35 9.05 18.90 -1.32
N LEU A 36 8.72 19.49 -0.16
CA LEU A 36 8.81 18.81 1.12
C LEU A 36 7.86 17.60 1.19
N VAL A 37 6.60 17.79 0.79
CA VAL A 37 5.61 16.70 0.74
C VAL A 37 6.02 15.63 -0.27
N GLY A 38 6.53 16.02 -1.44
CA GLY A 38 7.03 15.07 -2.43
C GLY A 38 8.17 14.19 -1.90
N LYS A 39 9.14 14.80 -1.20
CA LYS A 39 10.25 14.07 -0.58
C LYS A 39 9.78 13.16 0.55
N LEU A 40 8.85 13.63 1.39
CA LEU A 40 8.30 12.84 2.49
C LEU A 40 7.50 11.64 1.97
N PHE A 41 6.71 11.82 0.92
CA PHE A 41 5.95 10.73 0.30
C PHE A 41 6.88 9.64 -0.25
N MET A 42 7.93 9.99 -0.98
CA MET A 42 8.87 9.01 -1.51
C MET A 42 9.64 8.28 -0.40
N ASN A 43 10.03 8.98 0.67
CA ASN A 43 10.69 8.35 1.82
C ASN A 43 9.79 7.33 2.52
N VAL A 44 8.53 7.68 2.79
CA VAL A 44 7.57 6.78 3.43
C VAL A 44 7.23 5.61 2.51
N PHE A 45 7.06 5.87 1.21
CA PHE A 45 6.79 4.82 0.24
C PHE A 45 7.94 3.80 0.18
N GLY A 46 9.19 4.25 0.13
CA GLY A 46 10.35 3.37 0.18
C GLY A 46 10.37 2.52 1.45
N LEU A 47 10.21 3.15 2.62
CA LEU A 47 10.19 2.44 3.91
C LEU A 47 9.07 1.40 3.99
N ALA A 48 7.88 1.72 3.45
CA ALA A 48 6.75 0.81 3.41
C ALA A 48 7.01 -0.40 2.50
N VAL A 49 7.63 -0.18 1.33
CA VAL A 49 8.01 -1.25 0.40
C VAL A 49 9.07 -2.15 1.03
N ASP A 50 10.12 -1.56 1.60
CA ASP A 50 11.19 -2.31 2.27
C ASP A 50 10.63 -3.18 3.40
N THR A 51 9.77 -2.61 4.25
CA THR A 51 9.12 -3.34 5.34
C THR A 51 8.23 -4.46 4.80
N SER A 52 7.46 -4.20 3.74
CA SER A 52 6.58 -5.22 3.14
C SER A 52 7.37 -6.40 2.59
N LEU A 53 8.51 -6.14 1.94
CA LEU A 53 9.40 -7.19 1.44
C LEU A 53 10.09 -7.94 2.57
N GLN A 54 10.53 -7.26 3.63
CA GLN A 54 11.10 -7.91 4.81
C GLN A 54 10.09 -8.83 5.51
N CYS A 55 8.85 -8.38 5.68
CA CYS A 55 7.78 -9.21 6.23
C CYS A 55 7.46 -10.40 5.33
N PHE A 56 7.57 -10.25 4.00
CA PHE A 56 7.40 -11.35 3.06
C PHE A 56 8.49 -12.41 3.22
N ILE A 57 9.77 -12.01 3.24
CA ILE A 57 10.91 -12.92 3.44
C ILE A 57 10.81 -13.61 4.81
N ALA A 58 10.46 -12.87 5.87
CA ALA A 58 10.31 -13.44 7.20
C ALA A 58 9.18 -14.50 7.25
N ALA A 59 8.09 -14.29 6.52
CA ALA A 59 7.01 -15.26 6.41
C ALA A 59 7.45 -16.53 5.65
N GLU A 60 8.28 -16.37 4.61
CA GLU A 60 8.87 -17.48 3.84
C GLU A 60 9.83 -18.33 4.71
N GLU A 61 10.76 -17.69 5.43
CA GLU A 61 11.74 -18.38 6.29
C GLU A 61 11.11 -19.09 7.49
N MET A 62 10.00 -18.58 8.01
CA MET A 62 9.30 -19.18 9.15
C MET A 62 8.30 -20.29 8.75
N ASP A 63 8.18 -20.64 7.46
CA ASP A 63 7.18 -21.56 6.89
C ASP A 63 5.77 -21.30 7.44
N VAL A 64 5.40 -20.03 7.64
CA VAL A 64 4.06 -19.64 8.11
C VAL A 64 3.11 -19.77 6.93
N ARG A 65 2.68 -21.01 6.69
CA ARG A 65 1.81 -21.41 5.59
C ARG A 65 0.43 -20.78 5.73
N ASP A 66 0.10 -19.93 4.76
CA ASP A 66 -1.23 -19.61 4.24
C ASP A 66 -2.36 -19.16 5.19
N ASP A 67 -2.34 -19.37 6.49
CA ASP A 67 -3.48 -19.07 7.37
C ASP A 67 -3.61 -17.57 7.70
N PHE A 68 -2.49 -16.84 7.68
CA PHE A 68 -2.46 -15.42 8.05
C PHE A 68 -2.29 -14.45 6.87
N ALA A 69 -1.99 -14.97 5.67
CA ALA A 69 -1.78 -14.15 4.48
C ALA A 69 -3.08 -13.96 3.68
N PRO A 70 -3.46 -12.74 3.28
CA PRO A 70 -4.63 -12.52 2.43
C PRO A 70 -4.42 -13.12 1.02
N GLY A 71 -5.50 -13.55 0.38
CA GLY A 71 -5.49 -14.36 -0.85
C GLY A 71 -4.51 -13.96 -1.98
N PRO A 72 -4.28 -12.67 -2.28
CA PRO A 72 -3.28 -12.26 -3.28
C PRO A 72 -1.84 -12.58 -2.87
N LEU A 73 -1.53 -12.51 -1.58
CA LEU A 73 -0.21 -12.80 -1.02
C LEU A 73 0.06 -14.31 -0.90
N LYS A 74 -0.99 -15.12 -0.72
CA LYS A 74 -0.87 -16.60 -0.75
C LYS A 74 -0.26 -17.11 -2.04
N LYS A 75 -0.65 -16.53 -3.18
CA LYS A 75 -0.07 -16.87 -4.50
C LYS A 75 1.42 -16.54 -4.60
N LEU A 76 1.89 -15.56 -3.84
CA LEU A 76 3.30 -15.15 -3.84
C LEU A 76 4.12 -16.00 -2.87
N LEU A 77 3.52 -16.49 -1.79
CA LEU A 77 4.17 -17.31 -0.75
C LEU A 77 4.31 -18.79 -1.14
N GLN A 78 3.71 -19.23 -2.26
CA GLN A 78 3.84 -20.61 -2.73
C GLN A 78 5.26 -20.87 -3.26
N PRO A 79 6.00 -21.84 -2.68
CA PRO A 79 7.31 -22.20 -3.17
C PRO A 79 7.20 -22.70 -4.61
N LYS A 80 8.16 -22.33 -5.46
CA LYS A 80 8.27 -22.67 -6.90
C LYS A 80 8.58 -24.17 -7.13
N GLY A 81 7.87 -25.06 -6.44
CA GLY A 81 8.06 -26.51 -6.46
C GLY A 81 6.75 -27.32 -6.47
N GLU A 82 5.59 -26.72 -6.21
CA GLU A 82 4.31 -27.43 -6.29
C GLU A 82 3.39 -26.80 -7.34
N SER A 83 3.56 -27.22 -8.60
CA SER A 83 2.40 -27.25 -9.50
C SER A 83 1.40 -28.26 -8.92
N LYS A 84 0.33 -27.75 -8.31
CA LYS A 84 -0.93 -28.49 -8.23
C LYS A 84 -1.96 -27.77 -9.09
N GLU A 85 -1.99 -28.27 -10.32
CA GLU A 85 -3.12 -28.25 -11.23
C GLU A 85 -4.44 -28.53 -10.47
N ASP A 86 -5.43 -27.69 -10.76
CA ASP A 86 -6.88 -27.86 -10.59
C ASP A 86 -7.43 -28.47 -9.29
N ALA A 87 -8.15 -27.64 -8.53
CA ALA A 87 -9.59 -27.86 -8.27
C ALA A 87 -10.17 -26.77 -7.33
N THR A 88 -10.97 -25.87 -7.90
CA THR A 88 -12.17 -25.32 -7.22
C THR A 88 -13.37 -25.98 -7.90
N PRO A 89 -14.54 -26.26 -7.27
CA PRO A 89 -14.97 -26.10 -5.87
C PRO A 89 -15.52 -27.40 -5.23
N ALA A 90 -15.50 -27.52 -3.91
CA ALA A 90 -16.43 -28.43 -3.21
C ALA A 90 -16.94 -27.78 -1.92
N SER A 91 -18.11 -27.16 -2.06
CA SER A 91 -19.07 -26.99 -0.97
C SER A 91 -19.41 -28.34 -0.35
N SER A 92 -19.78 -28.31 0.94
CA SER A 92 -20.51 -29.35 1.66
C SER A 92 -19.69 -30.55 2.17
N VAL A 93 -19.67 -30.74 3.50
CA VAL A 93 -20.36 -31.84 4.20
C VAL A 93 -19.80 -32.01 5.63
N ALA A 94 -20.72 -31.89 6.60
CA ALA A 94 -20.77 -32.55 7.92
C ALA A 94 -19.86 -32.13 9.12
N LYS A 95 -20.50 -31.40 10.05
CA LYS A 95 -20.49 -31.60 11.53
C LYS A 95 -20.70 -33.09 11.92
N PRO A 96 -20.67 -33.56 13.20
CA PRO A 96 -20.22 -32.99 14.50
C PRO A 96 -19.50 -34.03 15.45
N SER A 97 -19.22 -33.66 16.71
CA SER A 97 -18.92 -34.52 17.89
C SER A 97 -17.44 -34.94 18.05
N GLN A 98 -16.76 -34.70 19.17
CA GLN A 98 -17.11 -35.19 20.51
C GLN A 98 -16.75 -34.18 21.62
N ILE A 99 -17.71 -34.07 22.53
CA ILE A 99 -17.63 -33.53 23.88
C ILE A 99 -16.95 -34.60 24.75
N GLN A 100 -16.05 -34.22 25.66
CA GLN A 100 -16.03 -34.82 26.99
C GLN A 100 -15.50 -33.86 28.07
N PRO A 101 -16.29 -33.57 29.13
CA PRO A 101 -15.86 -32.90 30.35
C PRO A 101 -15.30 -33.90 31.39
N GLN A 102 -14.54 -33.35 32.35
CA GLN A 102 -14.19 -33.84 33.71
C GLN A 102 -14.36 -35.34 34.02
#